data_AF-A0A0A7ACC7-F1
#
_entry.id   AF-A0A0A7ACC7-F1
#
_cell.length_a   1.000
_cell.length_b   1.000
_cell.length_c   1.000
_cell.angle_alpha   90.00
_cell.angle_beta   90.00
_cell.angle_gamma   90.00
#
_symmetry.space_group_name_H-M   'P 1'
#
loop_
_entity.id
_entity.type
_entity.pdbx_description
1 polymer ?
#
loop_
_entity_poly.entity_id
_entity_poly.type
_entity_poly.pdbx_seq_one_letter_code
_entity_poly.pdbx_strand_id
1 'polypeptide(L)'
;MLEETQAKMLIVQKGLEQNAAFSGTCIISDAQGLMEENDIPINITSSPDDLAYIMYTSGSTGRPKGVMITNRNVVSLVKNSNYTSASVDDRFILTGSISFDAVTFEMFGALLNGASLHIIDQSTLLSPDRFGAYLIENDITVLFLTTALF
;
A
#
# COMPACT_ATOMS: atom_id res chain seq x y z
N MET A 1 2.67 4.85 17.81
CA MET A 1 2.06 4.03 16.75
C MET A 1 2.01 2.57 17.20
N LEU A 2 3.12 1.82 17.26
CA LEU A 2 3.09 0.38 17.59
C LEU A 2 2.41 0.02 18.92
N GLU A 3 2.58 0.81 19.98
CA GLU A 3 1.88 0.58 21.25
C GLU A 3 0.37 0.86 21.14
N GLU A 4 -0.02 1.84 20.34
CA GLU A 4 -1.40 2.30 20.20
C GLU A 4 -2.22 1.42 19.25
N THR A 5 -1.58 0.85 18.22
CA THR A 5 -2.25 -0.05 17.26
C THR A 5 -2.70 -1.36 17.91
N GLN A 6 -2.11 -1.74 19.04
CA GLN A 6 -2.29 -3.06 19.65
C GLN A 6 -1.98 -4.21 18.68
N ALA A 7 -1.10 -3.97 17.69
CA ALA A 7 -0.68 -4.99 16.76
C ALA A 7 -0.04 -6.16 17.51
N LYS A 8 -0.41 -7.38 17.15
CA LYS A 8 0.14 -8.61 17.77
C LYS A 8 1.41 -9.09 17.09
N MET A 9 1.60 -8.70 15.83
CA MET A 9 2.69 -9.12 14.98
C MET A 9 3.28 -7.93 14.22
N LEU A 10 4.58 -7.98 13.97
CA LEU A 10 5.31 -7.00 13.17
C LEU A 10 6.05 -7.75 12.05
N ILE A 11 5.74 -7.40 10.81
CA ILE A 11 6.50 -7.88 9.64
C ILE A 11 7.59 -6.86 9.33
N VAL A 12 8.84 -7.29 9.26
CA VAL A 12 9.99 -6.40 9.12
C VAL A 12 11.12 -7.07 8.33
N GLN A 13 11.94 -6.29 7.63
CA GLN A 13 13.13 -6.83 6.96
C GLN A 13 14.25 -7.10 7.97
N LYS A 14 15.10 -8.08 7.68
CA LYS A 14 16.27 -8.42 8.49
C LYS A 14 17.17 -7.21 8.73
N GLY A 15 17.57 -7.01 9.99
CA GLY A 15 18.38 -5.89 10.45
C GLY A 15 17.59 -4.63 10.77
N LEU A 16 16.28 -4.56 10.47
CA LEU A 16 15.43 -3.44 10.85
C LEU A 16 14.60 -3.70 12.12
N GLU A 17 14.54 -4.95 12.59
CA GLU A 17 13.81 -5.32 13.81
C GLU A 17 14.32 -4.57 15.05
N GLN A 18 15.61 -4.26 15.09
CA GLN A 18 16.26 -3.49 16.16
C GLN A 18 15.80 -2.03 16.23
N ASN A 19 15.23 -1.50 15.15
CA ASN A 19 14.71 -0.13 15.09
C ASN A 19 13.26 -0.04 15.60
N ALA A 20 12.61 -1.17 15.87
CA ALA A 20 11.23 -1.22 16.34
C ALA A 20 11.20 -1.61 17.83
N ALA A 21 10.72 -0.69 18.67
CA ALA A 21 10.31 -1.02 20.03
C ALA A 21 8.96 -1.77 19.97
N PHE A 22 9.01 -3.06 19.67
CA PHE A 22 7.84 -3.94 19.56
C PHE A 22 8.00 -5.17 20.44
N SER A 23 7.02 -5.41 21.31
CA SER A 23 7.02 -6.51 22.28
C SER A 23 6.28 -7.77 21.81
N GLY A 24 5.59 -7.69 20.66
CA GLY A 24 4.88 -8.83 20.05
C GLY A 24 5.77 -9.72 19.19
N THR A 25 5.15 -10.54 18.36
CA THR A 25 5.87 -11.47 17.46
C THR A 25 6.43 -10.73 16.25
N CYS A 26 7.75 -10.77 16.05
CA CYS A 26 8.38 -10.28 14.82
C CYS A 26 8.50 -11.40 13.78
N ILE A 27 8.10 -11.11 12.54
CA ILE A 27 8.25 -11.97 11.37
C ILE A 27 9.23 -11.29 10.42
N ILE A 28 10.34 -11.95 10.11
CA ILE A 28 11.36 -11.43 9.20
C ILE A 28 10.95 -11.73 7.76
N SER A 29 10.61 -10.71 6.98
CA SER A 29 9.98 -10.86 5.66
C SER A 29 10.88 -11.51 4.60
N ASP A 30 12.20 -11.41 4.77
CA ASP A 30 13.23 -11.97 3.90
C ASP A 30 13.86 -13.26 4.48
N ALA A 31 13.20 -13.88 5.46
CA ALA A 31 13.64 -15.16 6.00
C ALA A 31 13.49 -16.28 4.96
N GLN A 32 14.53 -17.10 4.84
CA GLN A 32 14.54 -18.30 4.01
C GLN A 32 13.46 -19.27 4.51
N GLY A 33 12.47 -19.60 3.67
CA GLY A 33 11.36 -20.52 4.01
C GLY A 33 9.94 -19.91 3.99
N LEU A 34 9.79 -18.59 3.89
CA LEU A 34 8.46 -17.96 3.66
C LEU A 34 7.90 -18.17 2.25
N MET A 35 8.73 -18.70 1.33
CA MET A 35 8.41 -18.95 -0.07
C MET A 35 7.97 -20.40 -0.34
N GLU A 36 7.63 -21.17 0.69
CA GLU A 36 6.96 -22.46 0.47
C GLU A 36 5.56 -22.19 -0.10
N GLU A 37 5.46 -22.23 -1.43
CA GLU A 37 4.19 -22.15 -2.13
C GLU A 37 3.31 -23.32 -1.71
N ASN A 38 2.18 -22.97 -1.10
CA ASN A 38 1.15 -23.93 -0.74
C ASN A 38 -0.16 -23.43 -1.33
N ASP A 39 -0.63 -24.11 -2.37
CA ASP A 39 -1.86 -23.77 -3.09
C ASP A 39 -3.15 -24.06 -2.29
N ILE A 40 -3.02 -24.43 -1.01
CA ILE A 40 -4.18 -24.60 -0.13
C ILE A 40 -4.85 -23.23 0.07
N PRO A 41 -6.09 -23.04 -0.41
CA PRO A 41 -6.80 -21.80 -0.20
C PRO A 41 -6.95 -21.54 1.29
N ILE A 42 -6.47 -20.39 1.74
CA ILE A 42 -6.66 -19.97 3.12
C ILE A 42 -8.14 -19.61 3.28
N ASN A 43 -8.88 -20.42 4.02
CA ASN A 43 -10.29 -20.17 4.30
C ASN A 43 -10.42 -19.20 5.48
N ILE A 44 -10.28 -17.91 5.20
CA ILE A 44 -10.55 -16.82 6.16
C ILE A 44 -11.92 -16.23 5.85
N THR A 45 -12.77 -16.15 6.86
CA THR A 45 -14.01 -15.37 6.81
C THR A 45 -13.72 -13.95 7.28
N SER A 46 -13.96 -12.97 6.42
CA SER A 46 -13.92 -11.54 6.77
C SER A 46 -15.24 -10.84 6.40
N SER A 47 -15.65 -9.89 7.21
CA SER A 47 -16.79 -8.99 6.96
C SER A 47 -16.35 -7.74 6.18
N PRO A 48 -17.23 -7.14 5.34
CA PRO A 48 -16.97 -5.83 4.75
C PRO A 48 -16.65 -4.73 5.77
N ASP A 49 -17.15 -4.86 7.00
CA ASP A 49 -16.96 -3.87 8.06
C ASP A 49 -15.72 -4.16 8.94
N ASP A 50 -14.99 -5.24 8.67
CA ASP A 50 -13.69 -5.49 9.30
C ASP A 50 -12.65 -4.49 8.80
N LEU A 51 -11.71 -4.14 9.68
CA LEU A 51 -10.59 -3.25 9.34
C LEU A 51 -9.68 -3.89 8.29
N ALA A 52 -9.42 -3.15 7.22
CA ALA A 52 -8.41 -3.49 6.22
C ALA A 52 -7.03 -2.96 6.63
N TYR A 53 -6.96 -1.71 7.09
CA TYR A 53 -5.72 -1.09 7.56
C TYR A 53 -5.96 0.11 8.49
N ILE A 54 -4.88 0.55 9.14
CA ILE A 54 -4.82 1.78 9.93
C ILE A 54 -3.64 2.62 9.43
N MET A 55 -3.88 3.88 9.07
CA MET A 55 -2.82 4.85 8.72
C MET A 55 -2.79 5.98 9.76
N TYR A 56 -1.59 6.40 10.15
CA TYR A 56 -1.44 7.49 11.10
C TYR A 56 -1.24 8.82 10.39
N THR A 57 -2.01 9.83 10.82
CA THR A 57 -1.88 11.21 10.32
C THR A 57 -1.36 12.12 11.42
N SER A 58 -0.72 13.24 11.06
CA SER A 58 -0.33 14.27 12.02
C SER A 58 -1.59 14.88 12.64
N GLY A 59 -1.85 14.59 13.92
CA GLY A 59 -2.96 15.20 14.63
C GLY A 59 -2.68 16.68 14.91
N SER A 60 -3.72 17.52 14.82
CA SER A 60 -3.64 18.95 15.17
C SER A 60 -3.20 19.22 16.61
N THR A 61 -3.30 18.22 17.49
CA THR A 61 -2.86 18.26 18.88
C THR A 61 -1.41 17.79 19.08
N GLY A 62 -0.66 17.57 18.00
CA GLY A 62 0.73 17.09 18.02
C GLY A 62 0.89 15.59 18.25
N ARG A 63 -0.20 14.87 18.55
CA ARG A 63 -0.21 13.40 18.66
C ARG A 63 -0.78 12.80 17.38
N PRO A 64 -0.07 11.86 16.73
CA PRO A 64 -0.61 11.15 15.57
C PRO A 64 -1.93 10.46 15.90
N LYS A 65 -2.84 10.38 14.93
CA LYS A 65 -4.13 9.68 15.07
C LYS A 65 -4.25 8.57 14.05
N GLY A 66 -4.61 7.37 14.50
CA GLY A 66 -4.89 6.23 13.62
C GLY A 66 -6.23 6.37 12.93
N VAL A 67 -6.22 6.47 11.61
CA VAL A 67 -7.41 6.44 10.76
C VAL A 67 -7.70 4.99 10.41
N MET A 68 -8.83 4.48 10.89
CA MET A 68 -9.27 3.10 10.69
C MET A 68 -10.07 2.98 9.40
N ILE A 69 -9.63 2.14 8.47
CA ILE A 69 -10.27 1.94 7.17
C ILE A 69 -10.76 0.50 7.06
N THR A 70 -12.02 0.30 6.66
CA THR A 70 -12.62 -1.02 6.47
C THR A 70 -12.45 -1.54 5.05
N ASN A 71 -12.65 -2.85 4.86
CA ASN A 71 -12.70 -3.45 3.51
C ASN A 71 -13.74 -2.76 2.61
N ARG A 72 -14.92 -2.43 3.15
CA ARG A 72 -15.98 -1.68 2.43
C ARG A 72 -15.49 -0.32 1.95
N ASN A 73 -14.73 0.42 2.75
CA ASN A 73 -14.19 1.71 2.35
C ASN A 73 -13.25 1.58 1.15
N VAL A 74 -12.34 0.59 1.17
CA VAL A 74 -11.41 0.32 0.06
C VAL A 74 -12.17 -0.02 -1.21
N VAL A 75 -13.11 -0.97 -1.15
CA VAL A 75 -13.91 -1.39 -2.31
C VAL A 75 -14.72 -0.23 -2.86
N SER A 76 -15.35 0.58 -2.00
CA SER A 76 -16.12 1.75 -2.43
C SER A 76 -15.27 2.82 -3.13
N LEU A 77 -13.98 2.92 -2.80
CA LEU A 77 -13.07 3.85 -3.46
C LEU A 77 -12.74 3.39 -4.88
N VAL A 78 -12.45 2.10 -5.08
CA VAL A 78 -11.76 1.63 -6.30
C VAL A 78 -12.60 0.76 -7.24
N LYS A 79 -13.75 0.23 -6.78
CA LYS A 79 -14.66 -0.56 -7.63
C LYS A 79 -15.87 0.25 -8.04
N ASN A 80 -16.13 0.30 -9.35
CA ASN A 80 -17.27 0.99 -9.94
C ASN A 80 -17.40 2.45 -9.45
N SER A 81 -16.25 3.12 -9.31
CA SER A 81 -16.21 4.51 -8.86
C SER A 81 -16.76 5.46 -9.92
N ASN A 82 -17.24 6.63 -9.50
CA ASN A 82 -17.78 7.65 -10.42
C ASN A 82 -16.74 8.71 -10.84
N TYR A 83 -15.51 8.63 -10.32
CA TYR A 83 -14.46 9.62 -10.59
C TYR A 83 -13.37 9.09 -11.51
N THR A 84 -13.21 7.76 -11.61
CA THR A 84 -12.29 7.11 -12.54
C THR A 84 -12.75 5.69 -12.89
N SER A 85 -12.38 5.23 -14.08
CA SER A 85 -12.50 3.84 -14.50
C SER A 85 -11.13 3.18 -14.49
N ALA A 86 -11.07 1.94 -14.00
CA ALA A 86 -9.89 1.09 -14.06
C ALA A 86 -10.29 -0.26 -14.65
N SER A 87 -9.43 -0.82 -15.48
CA SER A 87 -9.66 -2.04 -16.24
C SER A 87 -8.42 -2.92 -16.24
N VAL A 88 -8.53 -4.10 -16.85
CA VAL A 88 -7.41 -5.05 -17.00
C VAL A 88 -6.30 -4.53 -17.91
N ASP A 89 -6.59 -3.55 -18.76
CA ASP A 89 -5.62 -2.95 -19.68
C ASP A 89 -4.83 -1.80 -19.04
N ASP A 90 -5.19 -1.39 -17.81
CA ASP A 90 -4.56 -0.28 -17.13
C ASP A 90 -3.25 -0.66 -16.43
N ARG A 91 -2.33 0.31 -16.41
CA ARG A 91 -1.02 0.20 -15.77
C ARG A 91 -0.88 1.32 -14.76
N PHE A 92 -1.06 0.95 -13.49
CA PHE A 92 -0.89 1.84 -12.36
C PHE A 92 0.59 1.89 -11.96
N ILE A 93 0.98 2.98 -11.33
CA ILE A 93 2.30 3.14 -10.72
C ILE A 93 2.16 3.59 -9.28
N LEU A 94 2.97 3.01 -8.39
CA LEU A 94 3.03 3.39 -6.99
C LEU A 94 4.00 4.56 -6.82
N THR A 95 3.50 5.75 -6.51
CA THR A 95 4.32 6.95 -6.27
C THR A 95 4.28 7.43 -4.82
N GLY A 96 3.22 7.08 -4.09
CA GLY A 96 3.06 7.45 -2.69
C GLY A 96 3.95 6.60 -1.77
N SER A 97 4.28 7.16 -0.61
CA SER A 97 4.73 6.36 0.53
C SER A 97 3.61 5.39 0.93
N ILE A 98 3.93 4.14 1.23
CA ILE A 98 2.95 3.13 1.67
C ILE A 98 2.21 3.52 2.98
N SER A 99 2.71 4.52 3.69
CA SER A 99 2.07 5.10 4.89
C SER A 99 1.15 6.29 4.60
N PHE A 100 0.91 6.63 3.33
CA PHE A 100 0.05 7.72 2.87
C PHE A 100 -1.17 7.17 2.13
N ASP A 101 -2.33 7.81 2.27
CA ASP A 101 -3.62 7.26 1.83
C ASP A 101 -3.79 7.15 0.30
N ALA A 102 -3.05 7.93 -0.49
CA ALA A 102 -3.07 7.82 -1.95
C ALA A 102 -2.71 6.42 -2.46
N VAL A 103 -1.87 5.68 -1.72
CA VAL A 103 -1.49 4.31 -2.12
C VAL A 103 -2.67 3.33 -2.08
N THR A 104 -3.74 3.66 -1.34
CA THR A 104 -4.98 2.87 -1.37
C THR A 104 -5.60 2.89 -2.75
N PHE A 105 -5.63 4.06 -3.40
CA PHE A 105 -6.08 4.16 -4.79
C PHE A 105 -5.09 3.48 -5.73
N GLU A 106 -3.79 3.78 -5.63
CA GLU A 106 -2.78 3.23 -6.55
C GLU A 106 -2.75 1.69 -6.52
N MET A 107 -2.70 1.10 -5.32
CA MET A 107 -2.54 -0.35 -5.13
C MET A 107 -3.85 -1.12 -5.33
N PHE A 108 -4.93 -0.75 -4.64
CA PHE A 108 -6.19 -1.49 -4.77
C PHE A 108 -6.94 -1.14 -6.05
N GLY A 109 -6.71 0.04 -6.63
CA GLY A 109 -7.18 0.41 -7.95
C GLY A 109 -6.69 -0.54 -9.03
N ALA A 110 -5.40 -0.89 -8.98
CA ALA A 110 -4.84 -1.89 -9.88
C ALA A 110 -5.35 -3.30 -9.55
N LEU A 111 -5.08 -3.78 -8.33
CA LEU A 111 -5.23 -5.19 -7.98
C LEU A 111 -6.69 -5.66 -8.00
N LEU A 112 -7.65 -4.82 -7.58
CA LEU A 112 -9.07 -5.21 -7.57
C LEU A 112 -9.78 -5.02 -8.92
N ASN A 113 -9.13 -4.41 -9.91
CA ASN A 113 -9.64 -4.26 -11.28
C ASN A 113 -8.90 -5.13 -12.31
N GLY A 114 -7.92 -5.94 -11.87
CA GLY A 114 -7.14 -6.82 -12.74
C GLY A 114 -6.07 -6.09 -13.56
N ALA A 115 -5.76 -4.84 -13.19
CA ALA A 115 -4.73 -4.02 -13.79
C ALA A 115 -3.33 -4.41 -13.25
N SER A 116 -2.27 -3.88 -13.87
CA SER A 116 -0.90 -4.06 -13.34
C SER A 116 -0.48 -2.91 -12.43
N LEU A 117 0.29 -3.21 -11.39
CA LEU A 117 0.91 -2.22 -10.49
C LEU A 117 2.43 -2.21 -10.67
N HIS A 118 2.97 -1.08 -11.07
CA HIS A 118 4.40 -0.85 -11.21
C HIS A 118 4.98 -0.24 -9.92
N ILE A 119 6.03 -0.87 -9.38
CA ILE A 119 6.79 -0.35 -8.25
C ILE A 119 8.09 0.25 -8.77
N ILE A 120 8.39 1.48 -8.37
CA ILE A 120 9.60 2.19 -8.78
C ILE A 120 10.46 2.58 -7.58
N ASP A 121 11.76 2.71 -7.81
CA ASP A 121 12.67 3.20 -6.78
C ASP A 121 12.56 4.73 -6.61
N GLN A 122 12.88 5.19 -5.41
CA GLN A 122 12.76 6.61 -5.05
C GLN A 122 13.68 7.52 -5.89
N SER A 123 14.84 7.03 -6.34
CA SER A 123 15.77 7.85 -7.15
C SER A 123 15.22 8.10 -8.56
N THR A 124 14.50 7.14 -9.13
CA THR A 124 13.80 7.31 -10.41
C THR A 124 12.60 8.23 -10.24
N LEU A 125 11.75 8.00 -9.23
CA LEU A 125 10.56 8.83 -8.97
C LEU A 125 10.88 10.31 -8.80
N LEU A 126 11.97 10.63 -8.09
CA LEU A 126 12.36 12.03 -7.80
C LEU A 126 13.19 12.68 -8.90
N SER A 127 13.48 11.98 -10.00
CA SER A 127 14.20 12.51 -11.16
C SER A 127 13.23 12.71 -12.32
N PRO A 128 12.88 13.96 -12.69
CA PRO A 128 11.87 14.22 -13.73
C PRO A 128 12.17 13.51 -15.07
N ASP A 129 13.43 13.54 -15.52
CA ASP A 129 13.84 12.91 -16.78
C ASP A 129 13.69 11.38 -16.72
N ARG A 130 14.15 10.76 -15.62
CA ARG A 130 14.08 9.29 -15.45
C ARG A 130 12.65 8.83 -15.21
N PHE A 131 11.87 9.59 -14.45
CA PHE A 131 10.47 9.30 -14.19
C PHE A 131 9.67 9.40 -15.49
N GLY A 132 9.84 10.48 -16.26
CA GLY A 132 9.20 10.64 -17.57
C GLY A 132 9.56 9.51 -18.54
N ALA A 133 10.84 9.14 -18.61
CA ALA A 133 11.29 8.00 -19.41
C ALA A 133 10.62 6.68 -18.97
N TYR A 134 10.54 6.43 -17.66
CA TYR A 134 9.89 5.23 -17.12
C TYR A 134 8.41 5.17 -17.47
N LEU A 135 7.68 6.29 -17.34
CA LEU A 135 6.25 6.35 -17.67
C LEU A 135 6.00 5.99 -19.14
N ILE A 136 6.84 6.50 -20.05
CA ILE A 136 6.75 6.22 -21.49
C ILE A 136 7.14 4.78 -21.81
N GLU A 137 8.27 4.30 -21.29
CA GLU A 137 8.78 2.96 -21.57
C GLU A 137 7.84 1.85 -21.09
N ASN A 138 7.09 2.10 -20.01
CA ASN A 138 6.19 1.12 -19.39
C ASN A 138 4.71 1.37 -19.72
N ASP A 139 4.40 2.29 -20.62
CA ASP A 139 3.04 2.65 -21.03
C ASP A 139 2.09 2.94 -19.84
N ILE A 140 2.58 3.64 -18.81
CA ILE A 140 1.80 3.90 -17.59
C ILE A 140 0.53 4.69 -17.93
N THR A 141 -0.64 4.16 -17.59
CA THR A 141 -1.94 4.75 -17.94
C THR A 141 -2.61 5.46 -16.75
N VAL A 142 -2.28 5.07 -15.52
CA VAL A 142 -2.86 5.65 -14.31
C VAL A 142 -1.77 6.07 -13.33
N LEU A 143 -1.82 7.34 -12.92
CA LEU A 143 -0.84 7.97 -12.05
C LEU A 143 -1.56 8.92 -11.09
N PHE A 144 -1.18 8.89 -9.82
CA PHE A 144 -1.50 9.93 -8.85
C PHE A 144 -0.21 10.68 -8.52
N LEU A 145 -0.24 12.01 -8.44
CA LEU A 145 0.90 12.81 -8.01
C LEU A 145 0.46 13.85 -6.99
N THR A 146 1.29 14.04 -5.97
CA THR A 146 1.13 15.20 -5.08
C THR A 146 1.50 16.48 -5.81
N THR A 147 0.92 17.61 -5.42
CA THR A 147 1.11 18.89 -6.10
C THR A 147 2.56 19.35 -6.22
N ALA A 148 3.44 18.94 -5.30
CA ALA A 148 4.86 19.27 -5.36
C ALA A 148 5.62 18.53 -6.47
N LEU A 149 5.03 17.49 -7.05
CA LEU A 149 5.58 16.69 -8.15
C LEU A 149 4.92 17.02 -9.51
N PHE A 150 4.01 18.01 -9.55
CA PHE A 150 3.39 18.54 -10.76
C PHE A 150 4.07 19.85 -11.18
#